data_AF-X1KSA8-F1
#
_entry.id   AF-X1KSA8-F1
#
_cell.length_a   1.000
_cell.length_b   1.000
_cell.length_c   1.000
_cell.angle_alpha   90.00
_cell.angle_beta   90.00
_cell.angle_gamma   90.00
#
_symmetry.space_group_name_H-M   'P 1'
#
loop_
_entity.id
_entity.type
_entity.pdbx_description
1 polymer ?
#
loop_
_entity_poly.entity_id
_entity_poly.type
_entity_poly.pdbx_seq_one_letter_code
_entity_poly.pdbx_strand_id
1 'polypeptide(L)'
;MNTFWLKIAGLAVVVVGIIILVSVLSASEPQPAEQPESEREVQEVDDNDVRPQPKVKPQVEGVPNPKVDYVAKTNELARAGRDETLNAAPFYQKAFDLYVERPVELMPTLSRRPRPVWIDELSNKEQSLLRQWVQSNSQALSQLEMGTKKPYYWLQ
;
A
#
# COMPACT_ATOMS: atom_id res chain seq x y z
N MET A 1 19.81 7.83 6.63
CA MET A 1 19.32 6.45 6.46
C MET A 1 17.80 6.51 6.41
N ASN A 2 17.22 6.38 5.22
CA ASN A 2 15.81 6.72 4.98
C ASN A 2 14.91 5.63 5.56
N THR A 3 14.08 6.00 6.54
CA THR A 3 13.06 5.16 7.20
C THR A 3 12.03 4.55 6.23
N PHE A 4 12.06 4.97 4.97
CA PHE A 4 11.23 4.47 3.87
C PHE A 4 11.47 2.97 3.57
N TRP A 5 12.74 2.51 3.51
CA TRP A 5 13.05 1.11 3.22
C TRP A 5 12.66 0.17 4.37
N LEU A 6 12.75 0.65 5.62
CA LEU A 6 12.36 -0.12 6.80
C LEU A 6 10.84 -0.36 6.85
N LYS A 7 10.04 0.61 6.38
CA LYS A 7 8.58 0.48 6.28
C LYS A 7 8.15 -0.53 5.21
N ILE A 8 8.85 -0.58 4.08
CA ILE A 8 8.57 -1.56 3.01
C ILE A 8 8.93 -2.97 3.47
N ALA A 9 10.07 -3.16 4.13
CA ALA A 9 10.47 -4.45 4.67
C ALA A 9 9.47 -4.95 5.74
N GLY A 10 9.00 -4.07 6.61
CA GLY A 10 7.99 -4.43 7.62
C GLY A 10 6.65 -4.86 7.01
N LEU A 11 6.20 -4.20 5.94
CA LEU A 11 4.92 -4.53 5.29
C LEU A 11 4.98 -5.87 4.55
N ALA A 12 6.12 -6.21 3.94
CA ALA A 12 6.31 -7.51 3.27
C ALA A 12 6.20 -8.69 4.25
N VAL A 13 6.76 -8.57 5.46
CA VAL A 13 6.69 -9.62 6.49
C VAL A 13 5.25 -9.85 6.97
N VAL A 14 4.46 -8.77 7.12
CA VAL A 14 3.05 -8.86 7.53
C VAL A 14 2.19 -9.54 6.46
N VAL A 15 2.40 -9.21 5.18
CA VAL A 15 1.67 -9.81 4.06
C VAL A 15 1.97 -11.31 3.97
N VAL A 16 3.24 -11.72 4.10
CA VAL A 16 3.61 -13.14 4.10
C VAL A 16 2.99 -13.88 5.30
N GLY A 17 2.98 -13.27 6.49
CA GLY A 17 2.34 -13.84 7.68
C GLY A 17 0.83 -14.07 7.49
N ILE A 18 0.12 -13.11 6.88
CA ILE A 18 -1.32 -13.25 6.58
C ILE A 18 -1.58 -14.37 5.58
N ILE A 19 -0.75 -14.50 4.54
CA ILE A 19 -0.89 -15.58 3.54
C ILE A 19 -0.71 -16.95 4.19
N ILE A 20 0.30 -17.12 5.06
CA ILE A 20 0.53 -18.38 5.77
C ILE A 20 -0.66 -18.70 6.71
N LEU A 21 -1.18 -17.71 7.44
CA LEU A 21 -2.31 -17.90 8.35
C LEU A 21 -3.59 -18.35 7.61
N VAL A 22 -3.88 -17.75 6.45
CA VAL A 22 -5.02 -18.14 5.60
C VAL A 22 -4.85 -19.54 5.04
N SER A 23 -3.63 -19.92 4.65
CA SER A 23 -3.32 -21.28 4.17
C SER A 23 -3.48 -22.33 5.27
N VAL A 24 -3.05 -22.04 6.50
CA VAL A 24 -3.19 -22.96 7.65
C VAL A 24 -4.66 -23.13 8.07
N LEU A 25 -5.45 -22.05 8.04
CA LEU A 25 -6.89 -22.13 8.36
C LEU A 25 -7.70 -22.83 7.26
N SER A 26 -7.26 -22.78 6.00
CA SER A 26 -7.94 -23.43 4.88
C SER A 26 -7.60 -24.91 4.70
N ALA A 27 -6.53 -25.41 5.34
CA ALA A 27 -6.05 -26.79 5.21
C ALA A 27 -6.70 -27.77 6.21
N SER A 28 -7.99 -27.60 6.52
CA SER A 28 -8.74 -28.48 7.44
C SER A 28 -9.36 -29.71 6.76
N GLU A 29 -8.73 -30.23 5.70
CA GLU A 29 -9.14 -31.48 5.07
C GLU A 29 -7.96 -32.47 5.11
N PRO A 30 -8.04 -33.57 5.89
CA PRO A 30 -6.92 -34.46 6.09
C PRO A 30 -6.73 -35.34 4.85
N GLN A 31 -5.68 -35.06 4.07
CA GLN A 31 -5.17 -36.04 3.11
C GLN A 31 -4.19 -36.99 3.80
N PRO A 32 -4.21 -38.30 3.46
CA PRO A 32 -3.32 -39.29 4.05
C PRO A 32 -1.87 -39.01 3.68
N ALA A 33 -0.99 -39.28 4.65
CA ALA A 33 0.44 -39.03 4.59
C ALA A 33 1.13 -39.74 3.41
N GLU A 34 1.84 -38.95 2.60
CA GLU A 34 3.04 -39.40 1.90
C GLU A 34 4.23 -38.64 2.49
N GLN A 35 5.11 -39.37 3.17
CA GLN A 35 6.49 -38.93 3.39
C GLN A 35 7.22 -38.94 2.04
N PRO A 36 8.16 -38.02 1.84
CA PRO A 36 9.53 -38.46 2.03
C PRO A 36 10.36 -37.52 2.89
N GLU A 37 11.23 -38.15 3.66
CA GLU A 37 12.46 -37.58 4.18
C GLU A 37 13.23 -36.87 3.04
N SER A 38 13.62 -35.62 3.30
CA SER A 38 14.93 -35.15 2.87
C SER A 38 15.42 -34.18 3.92
N GLU A 39 16.36 -34.65 4.71
CA GLU A 39 17.19 -33.90 5.62
C GLU A 39 17.66 -32.61 4.94
N ARG A 40 17.25 -31.46 5.47
CA ARG A 40 17.96 -30.21 5.18
C ARG A 40 19.02 -30.06 6.25
N GLU A 41 20.20 -30.56 5.90
CA GLU A 41 21.47 -30.20 6.50
C GLU A 41 21.54 -28.67 6.58
N VAL A 42 21.55 -28.15 7.82
CA VAL A 42 21.77 -26.73 8.09
C VAL A 42 23.24 -26.48 7.81
N GLN A 43 23.53 -26.01 6.60
CA GLN A 43 24.84 -25.53 6.23
C GLN A 43 25.09 -24.22 7.00
N GLU A 44 25.96 -24.26 8.00
CA GLU A 44 26.52 -23.07 8.63
C GLU A 44 27.17 -22.22 7.53
N VAL A 45 26.58 -21.06 7.27
CA VAL A 45 27.12 -20.07 6.35
C VAL A 45 28.28 -19.40 7.08
N ASP A 46 29.49 -19.72 6.64
CA ASP A 46 30.74 -19.07 7.02
C ASP A 46 30.64 -17.56 6.76
N ASP A 47 30.69 -16.77 7.84
CA ASP A 47 30.51 -15.31 7.90
C ASP A 47 31.69 -14.51 7.28
N ASN A 48 32.47 -15.10 6.38
CA ASN A 48 33.67 -14.50 5.79
C ASN A 48 33.54 -14.03 4.34
N ASP A 49 32.33 -13.99 3.77
CA ASP A 49 32.14 -13.45 2.40
C ASP A 49 32.19 -11.91 2.40
N VAL A 50 33.41 -11.38 2.24
CA VAL A 50 33.69 -9.97 1.95
C VAL A 50 33.11 -9.66 0.57
N ARG A 51 31.81 -9.37 0.53
CA ARG A 51 31.09 -8.99 -0.68
C ARG A 51 31.77 -7.75 -1.29
N PRO A 52 32.32 -7.82 -2.51
CA PRO A 52 32.95 -6.66 -3.13
C PRO A 52 31.90 -5.56 -3.31
N GLN A 53 32.19 -4.39 -2.74
CA GLN A 53 31.37 -3.19 -2.88
C GLN A 53 31.07 -2.96 -4.36
N PRO A 54 29.79 -2.85 -4.77
CA PRO A 54 29.46 -2.56 -6.16
C PRO A 54 30.11 -1.23 -6.54
N LYS A 55 30.95 -1.24 -7.59
CA LYS A 55 31.53 -0.02 -8.16
C LYS A 55 30.39 0.89 -8.58
N VAL A 56 30.10 1.89 -7.75
CA VAL A 56 29.07 2.90 -8.01
C VAL A 56 29.48 3.64 -9.28
N LYS A 57 28.75 3.41 -10.37
CA LYS A 57 28.92 4.21 -11.59
C LYS A 57 28.66 5.68 -11.20
N PRO A 58 29.44 6.63 -11.72
CA PRO A 58 29.24 8.04 -11.43
C PRO A 58 27.77 8.40 -11.72
N GLN A 59 27.08 8.90 -10.71
CA GLN A 59 25.75 9.47 -10.88
C GLN A 59 25.92 10.61 -11.88
N VAL A 60 25.29 10.47 -13.04
CA VAL A 60 25.24 11.53 -14.02
C VAL A 60 24.42 12.65 -13.36
N GLU A 61 25.09 13.71 -12.94
CA GLU A 61 24.46 14.91 -12.39
C GLU A 61 23.67 15.59 -13.51
N GLY A 62 22.41 15.19 -13.66
CA GLY A 62 21.48 15.91 -14.52
C GLY A 62 21.16 17.25 -13.87
N VAL A 63 21.62 18.34 -14.46
CA VAL A 63 21.16 19.69 -14.08
C VAL A 63 19.65 19.75 -14.38
N PRO A 64 18.78 19.93 -13.38
CA PRO A 64 17.34 20.00 -13.62
C PRO A 64 17.07 21.19 -14.54
N ASN A 65 16.40 20.95 -15.66
CA ASN A 65 16.02 22.02 -16.57
C ASN A 65 14.62 22.51 -16.17
N PRO A 66 14.48 23.66 -15.48
CA PRO A 66 13.21 24.13 -14.95
C PRO A 66 12.19 24.50 -16.04
N LYS A 67 12.59 24.50 -17.32
CA LYS A 67 11.70 24.76 -18.46
C LYS A 67 10.85 23.56 -18.86
N VAL A 68 11.13 22.37 -18.33
CA VAL A 68 10.39 21.15 -18.68
C VAL A 68 9.22 20.98 -17.71
N ASP A 69 8.00 20.93 -18.24
CA ASP A 69 6.84 20.49 -17.47
C ASP A 69 6.89 18.96 -17.30
N TYR A 70 7.42 18.54 -16.16
CA TYR A 70 7.54 17.12 -15.82
C TYR A 70 6.19 16.44 -15.61
N VAL A 71 5.12 17.18 -15.27
CA VAL A 71 3.77 16.61 -15.11
C VAL A 71 3.22 16.28 -16.48
N ALA A 72 3.28 17.21 -17.44
CA ALA A 72 2.86 16.98 -18.81
C ALA A 72 3.62 15.81 -19.44
N LYS A 73 4.95 15.76 -19.28
CA LYS A 73 5.77 14.65 -19.81
C LYS A 73 5.44 13.31 -19.16
N THR A 74 5.19 13.28 -17.85
CA THR A 74 4.79 12.05 -17.16
C THR A 74 3.41 11.59 -17.63
N ASN A 75 2.46 12.51 -17.81
CA ASN A 75 1.14 12.21 -18.34
C ASN A 75 1.20 11.67 -19.77
N GLU A 76 2.06 12.21 -20.63
CA GLU A 76 2.27 11.71 -21.99
C GLU A 76 2.75 10.25 -21.97
N LEU A 77 3.75 9.95 -21.13
CA LEU A 77 4.28 8.59 -20.95
C LEU A 77 3.27 7.63 -20.30
N ALA A 78 2.50 8.13 -19.34
CA ALA A 78 1.47 7.35 -18.64
C ALA A 78 0.22 7.12 -19.50
N ARG A 79 -0.10 8.03 -20.43
CA ARG A 79 -1.17 7.84 -21.42
C ARG A 79 -0.71 6.91 -22.53
N ALA A 80 0.40 7.18 -23.21
CA ALA A 80 0.97 6.36 -24.28
C ALA A 80 -0.07 5.77 -25.28
N GLY A 81 -1.07 6.56 -25.68
CA GLY A 81 -2.15 6.14 -26.60
C GLY A 81 -3.20 5.20 -26.01
N ARG A 82 -3.18 4.95 -24.69
CA ARG A 82 -4.19 4.14 -23.98
C ARG A 82 -5.55 4.84 -23.97
N ASP A 83 -6.59 4.03 -23.88
CA ASP A 83 -7.97 4.49 -23.78
C ASP A 83 -8.23 5.26 -22.47
N GLU A 84 -8.95 6.38 -22.54
CA GLU A 84 -9.31 7.21 -21.37
C GLU A 84 -10.17 6.45 -20.34
N THR A 85 -10.90 5.41 -20.76
CA THR A 85 -11.67 4.55 -19.84
C THR A 85 -10.79 3.75 -18.88
N LEU A 86 -9.49 3.63 -19.15
CA LEU A 86 -8.52 2.97 -18.30
C LEU A 86 -7.84 3.94 -17.30
N ASN A 87 -8.16 5.24 -17.37
CA ASN A 87 -7.63 6.25 -16.47
C ASN A 87 -8.35 6.25 -15.11
N ALA A 88 -7.59 6.13 -14.01
CA ALA A 88 -8.10 6.24 -12.66
C ALA A 88 -8.38 7.69 -12.22
N ALA A 89 -7.73 8.68 -12.84
CA ALA A 89 -7.77 10.08 -12.38
C ALA A 89 -9.19 10.66 -12.21
N PRO A 90 -10.14 10.53 -13.14
CA PRO A 90 -11.48 11.09 -12.94
C PRO A 90 -12.22 10.48 -11.75
N PHE A 91 -11.96 9.21 -11.42
CA PHE A 91 -12.57 8.55 -10.26
C PHE A 91 -11.98 9.07 -8.95
N TYR A 92 -10.66 9.26 -8.88
CA TYR A 92 -10.02 9.83 -7.70
C TYR A 92 -10.39 11.30 -7.48
N GLN A 93 -10.48 12.10 -8.55
CA GLN A 93 -10.96 13.47 -8.45
C GLN A 93 -12.39 13.51 -7.92
N LYS A 94 -13.29 12.68 -8.48
CA LYS A 94 -14.67 12.61 -8.02
C LYS A 94 -14.81 12.09 -6.58
N ALA A 95 -13.96 11.15 -6.18
CA ALA A 95 -13.89 10.69 -4.79
C ALA A 95 -13.49 11.82 -3.84
N PHE A 96 -12.52 12.65 -4.25
CA PHE A 96 -12.10 13.83 -3.50
C PHE A 96 -13.23 14.88 -3.42
N ASP A 97 -13.91 15.16 -4.53
CA ASP A 97 -15.01 16.13 -4.57
C ASP A 97 -16.20 15.71 -3.71
N LEU A 98 -16.46 14.40 -3.60
CA LEU A 98 -17.53 13.83 -2.79
C LEU A 98 -17.13 13.59 -1.32
N TYR A 99 -15.85 13.74 -0.98
CA TYR A 99 -15.36 13.45 0.36
C TYR A 99 -15.93 14.43 1.38
N VAL A 100 -16.54 13.89 2.42
CA VAL A 100 -17.02 14.67 3.57
C VAL A 100 -15.95 14.62 4.65
N GLU A 101 -15.47 15.79 5.06
CA GLU A 101 -14.46 15.90 6.11
C GLU A 101 -14.89 15.21 7.41
N ARG A 102 -13.88 14.70 8.11
CA ARG A 102 -14.08 13.97 9.36
C ARG A 102 -14.57 14.91 10.47
N PRO A 103 -15.59 14.52 11.26
CA PRO A 103 -16.04 15.27 12.42
C PRO A 103 -14.90 15.59 13.39
N VAL A 104 -14.90 16.82 13.93
CA VAL A 104 -13.87 17.32 14.85
C VAL A 104 -13.80 16.47 16.12
N GLU A 105 -14.93 15.91 16.55
CA GLU A 105 -15.07 15.04 17.72
C GLU A 105 -14.26 13.75 17.59
N LEU A 106 -13.97 13.29 16.37
CA LEU A 106 -13.15 12.09 16.13
C LEU A 106 -11.64 12.41 16.07
N MET A 107 -11.24 13.68 15.98
CA MET A 107 -9.83 14.05 15.83
C MET A 107 -8.95 13.76 17.05
N PRO A 108 -9.36 14.04 18.30
CA PRO A 108 -8.52 13.79 19.47
C PRO A 108 -8.11 12.32 19.58
N THR A 109 -9.03 11.42 19.24
CA THR A 109 -8.86 9.98 19.42
C THR A 109 -8.07 9.36 18.27
N LEU A 110 -8.32 9.78 17.02
CA LEU A 110 -7.71 9.18 15.84
C LEU A 110 -6.41 9.86 15.38
N SER A 111 -6.15 11.12 15.72
CA SER A 111 -4.98 11.86 15.20
C SER A 111 -3.89 12.14 16.21
N ARG A 112 -4.15 12.00 17.52
CA ARG A 112 -3.16 12.35 18.56
C ARG A 112 -2.43 11.15 19.17
N ARG A 113 -2.74 9.93 18.76
CA ARG A 113 -2.12 8.73 19.33
C ARG A 113 -0.93 8.24 18.49
N PRO A 114 0.17 7.81 19.14
CA PRO A 114 1.36 7.31 18.44
C PRO A 114 1.12 5.94 17.79
N ARG A 115 0.02 5.27 18.12
CA ARG A 115 -0.38 3.98 17.57
C ARG A 115 -1.79 4.06 16.99
N PRO A 116 -2.08 3.24 15.95
CA PRO A 116 -3.44 3.06 15.45
C PRO A 116 -4.38 2.68 16.59
N VAL A 117 -5.58 3.27 16.60
CA VAL A 117 -6.65 2.94 17.54
C VAL A 117 -7.54 1.91 16.89
N TRP A 118 -7.72 0.76 17.55
CA TRP A 118 -8.65 -0.25 17.10
C TRP A 118 -10.10 0.16 17.38
N ILE A 119 -11.06 -0.34 16.61
CA ILE A 119 -12.47 0.10 16.69
C ILE A 119 -13.08 -0.19 18.07
N ASP A 120 -12.65 -1.28 18.71
CA ASP A 120 -13.06 -1.72 20.05
C ASP A 120 -12.49 -0.83 21.16
N GLU A 121 -11.43 -0.06 20.91
CA GLU A 121 -10.89 0.93 21.85
C GLU A 121 -11.68 2.26 21.84
N LEU A 122 -12.59 2.46 20.88
CA LEU A 122 -13.44 3.65 20.79
C LEU A 122 -14.65 3.54 21.71
N SER A 123 -15.03 4.64 22.35
CA SER A 123 -16.29 4.72 23.08
C SER A 123 -17.49 4.49 22.15
N ASN A 124 -18.63 4.03 22.69
CA ASN A 124 -19.84 3.80 21.89
C ASN A 124 -20.27 5.03 21.08
N LYS A 125 -20.08 6.23 21.65
CA LYS A 125 -20.36 7.50 20.98
C LYS A 125 -19.44 7.71 19.78
N GLU A 126 -18.14 7.49 19.95
CA GLU A 126 -17.15 7.61 18.87
C GLU A 126 -17.36 6.55 17.77
N GLN A 127 -17.68 5.31 18.14
CA GLN A 127 -18.02 4.27 17.17
C GLN A 127 -19.25 4.66 16.34
N SER A 128 -20.28 5.23 16.97
CA SER A 128 -21.47 5.72 16.27
C SER A 128 -21.13 6.85 15.29
N LEU A 129 -20.34 7.84 15.73
CA LEU A 129 -19.87 8.93 14.88
C LEU A 129 -19.00 8.43 13.71
N LEU A 130 -18.11 7.47 13.97
CA LEU A 130 -17.26 6.86 12.94
C LEU A 130 -18.11 6.15 11.89
N ARG A 131 -19.09 5.34 12.31
CA ARG A 131 -20.01 4.66 11.38
C ARG A 131 -20.81 5.66 10.56
N GLN A 132 -21.31 6.73 11.18
CA GLN A 132 -22.04 7.78 10.48
C GLN A 132 -21.16 8.49 9.45
N TRP A 133 -19.91 8.81 9.78
CA TRP A 133 -18.98 9.45 8.87
C TRP A 133 -18.55 8.54 7.71
N VAL A 134 -18.36 7.24 7.96
CA VAL A 134 -18.12 6.26 6.89
C VAL A 134 -19.36 6.18 5.97
N GLN A 135 -20.55 6.15 6.55
CA GLN A 135 -21.80 6.12 5.77
C GLN A 135 -21.99 7.37 4.91
N SER A 136 -21.66 8.56 5.44
CA SER A 136 -21.74 9.81 4.68
C SER A 136 -20.71 9.87 3.54
N ASN A 137 -19.62 9.10 3.63
CA ASN A 137 -18.60 8.97 2.59
C ASN A 137 -18.80 7.78 1.64
N SER A 138 -19.93 7.06 1.73
CA SER A 138 -20.17 5.85 0.91
C SER A 138 -20.00 6.09 -0.60
N GLN A 139 -20.46 7.22 -1.12
CA GLN A 139 -20.30 7.57 -2.54
C GLN A 139 -18.84 7.86 -2.92
N ALA A 140 -18.11 8.61 -2.07
CA ALA A 140 -16.68 8.87 -2.26
C ALA A 140 -15.87 7.58 -2.25
N LEU A 141 -16.16 6.66 -1.31
CA LEU A 141 -15.53 5.35 -1.22
C LEU A 141 -15.83 4.47 -2.43
N SER A 142 -17.04 4.54 -2.99
CA SER A 142 -17.38 3.83 -4.23
C SER A 142 -16.59 4.35 -5.43
N GLN A 143 -16.40 5.67 -5.55
CA GLN A 143 -15.54 6.25 -6.60
C GLN A 143 -14.07 5.81 -6.42
N LEU A 144 -13.58 5.83 -5.19
CA LEU A 144 -12.23 5.35 -4.87
C LEU A 144 -12.06 3.89 -5.30
N GLU A 145 -13.01 3.02 -4.96
CA GLU A 145 -13.01 1.60 -5.36
C GLU A 145 -13.05 1.42 -6.88
N MET A 146 -13.82 2.24 -7.61
CA MET A 146 -13.81 2.21 -9.07
C MET A 146 -12.45 2.63 -9.64
N GLY A 147 -11.80 3.62 -9.02
CA GLY A 147 -10.46 4.08 -9.39
C GLY A 147 -9.39 3.00 -9.16
N THR A 148 -9.45 2.23 -8.08
CA THR A 148 -8.46 1.15 -7.82
C THR A 148 -8.55 -0.01 -8.81
N LYS A 149 -9.69 -0.16 -9.50
CA LYS A 149 -9.88 -1.15 -10.58
C LYS A 149 -9.30 -0.69 -11.92
N LYS A 150 -8.82 0.56 -12.03
CA LYS A 150 -8.22 1.10 -13.26
C LYS A 150 -6.70 0.82 -13.28
N PRO A 151 -6.18 0.29 -14.40
CA PRO A 151 -4.77 -0.13 -14.48
C PRO A 151 -3.79 1.03 -14.62
N TYR A 152 -4.26 2.24 -14.94
CA TYR A 152 -3.41 3.39 -15.22
C TYR A 152 -3.91 4.67 -14.55
N TYR A 153 -3.03 5.65 -14.44
CA TYR A 153 -3.34 6.98 -13.90
C TYR A 153 -2.54 8.05 -14.64
N TRP A 154 -3.24 9.08 -15.11
CA TRP A 154 -2.64 10.33 -15.59
C TRP A 154 -3.56 11.50 -15.30
N LEU A 155 -2.98 12.65 -14.94
CA LEU A 155 -3.75 13.86 -14.66
C LEU A 155 -4.34 14.42 -15.95
N GLN A 156 -5.56 14.97 -15.85
CA GLN A 156 -6.26 15.66 -16.94
C GLN A 156 -6.12 17.17 -16.80
#